data_AF-A4XWX6-F1
#
_entry.id   AF-A4XWX6-F1
#
_cell.length_a   1.000
_cell.length_b   1.000
_cell.length_c   1.000
_cell.angle_alpha   90.00
_cell.angle_beta   90.00
_cell.angle_gamma   90.00
#
_symmetry.space_group_name_H-M   'P 1'
#
loop_
_entity.id
_entity.type
_entity.pdbx_description
1 polymer ?
#
loop_
_entity_poly.entity_id
_entity_poly.type
_entity_poly.pdbx_seq_one_letter_code
_entity_poly.pdbx_strand_id
1 'polypeptide(L)'
;MDLIARNFRWLMLISGVLTASMFYGLFAPQAALESMFGASFNGQLEGLVIRSWSALVGLIGVMLIYGAFSPQNRVCCAVFAATSKAIFVVLVLLYGQQYLVTTAPAVALDLLVIVFTLLFLLATRRRAAL
;
A
#
# COMPACT_ATOMS: atom_id res chain seq x y z
N MET A 1 -18.55 -16.66 -8.33
CA MET A 1 -17.07 -16.76 -8.24
C MET A 1 -16.37 -15.58 -8.92
N ASP A 2 -16.91 -15.10 -10.04
CA ASP A 2 -16.40 -13.91 -10.76
C ASP A 2 -16.44 -12.64 -9.94
N LEU A 3 -17.51 -12.35 -9.19
CA LEU A 3 -17.67 -11.04 -8.55
C LEU A 3 -16.57 -10.72 -7.53
N ILE A 4 -16.22 -11.67 -6.64
CA ILE A 4 -15.17 -11.47 -5.63
C ILE A 4 -13.79 -11.38 -6.30
N ALA A 5 -13.48 -12.27 -7.24
CA ALA A 5 -12.19 -12.24 -7.93
C ALA A 5 -12.04 -11.02 -8.86
N ARG A 6 -13.14 -10.57 -9.47
CA ARG A 6 -13.21 -9.39 -10.35
C ARG A 6 -13.11 -8.11 -9.52
N ASN A 7 -13.83 -8.00 -8.40
CA ASN A 7 -13.70 -6.86 -7.49
C ASN A 7 -12.33 -6.82 -6.82
N PHE A 8 -11.77 -7.97 -6.42
CA PHE A 8 -10.44 -8.03 -5.83
C PHE A 8 -9.34 -7.64 -6.82
N ARG A 9 -9.47 -8.05 -8.09
CA ARG A 9 -8.57 -7.58 -9.16
C ARG A 9 -8.62 -6.06 -9.30
N TRP A 10 -9.82 -5.48 -9.33
CA TRP A 10 -9.97 -4.01 -9.42
C TRP A 10 -9.39 -3.29 -8.22
N LEU A 11 -9.59 -3.83 -7.02
CA LEU A 11 -8.97 -3.31 -5.82
C LEU A 11 -7.44 -3.31 -5.92
N MET A 12 -6.84 -4.42 -6.36
CA MET A 12 -5.38 -4.50 -6.57
C MET A 12 -4.89 -3.50 -7.62
N LEU A 13 -5.64 -3.29 -8.71
CA LEU A 13 -5.25 -2.31 -9.74
C LEU A 13 -5.34 -0.88 -9.22
N ILE A 14 -6.48 -0.49 -8.65
CA ILE A 14 -6.70 0.90 -8.21
C ILE A 14 -5.75 1.24 -7.07
N SER A 15 -5.70 0.40 -6.03
CA SER A 15 -4.75 0.60 -4.91
C SER A 15 -3.30 0.49 -5.37
N GLY A 16 -3.00 -0.38 -6.34
CA GLY A 16 -1.68 -0.53 -6.93
C GLY A 16 -1.23 0.73 -7.66
N VAL A 17 -2.07 1.32 -8.51
CA VAL A 17 -1.77 2.59 -9.21
C VAL A 17 -1.60 3.74 -8.22
N LEU A 18 -2.50 3.87 -7.25
CA LEU A 18 -2.39 4.91 -6.22
C LEU A 18 -1.12 4.74 -5.38
N THR A 19 -0.76 3.52 -5.01
CA THR A 19 0.48 3.24 -4.26
C THR A 19 1.72 3.44 -5.14
N ALA A 20 1.68 3.05 -6.41
CA ALA A 20 2.76 3.23 -7.37
C ALA A 20 3.06 4.72 -7.65
N SER A 21 2.06 5.59 -7.48
CA SER A 21 2.27 7.03 -7.62
C SER A 21 3.40 7.54 -6.72
N MET A 22 3.61 6.93 -5.54
CA MET A 22 4.68 7.28 -4.60
C MET A 22 6.10 7.23 -5.20
N PHE A 23 6.31 6.59 -6.35
CA PHE A 23 7.57 6.74 -7.09
C PHE A 23 7.94 8.21 -7.37
N TYR A 24 6.98 9.12 -7.43
CA TYR A 24 7.29 10.55 -7.59
C TYR A 24 8.21 11.08 -6.46
N GLY A 25 8.09 10.53 -5.25
CA GLY A 25 8.91 10.88 -4.09
C GLY A 25 10.38 10.50 -4.22
N LEU A 26 10.72 9.61 -5.16
CA LEU A 26 12.11 9.31 -5.53
C LEU A 26 12.82 10.55 -6.10
N PHE A 27 12.09 11.36 -6.87
CA PHE A 27 12.62 12.56 -7.51
C PHE A 27 12.33 13.82 -6.69
N ALA A 28 11.15 13.90 -6.07
CA ALA A 28 10.70 15.04 -5.26
C ALA A 28 10.30 14.61 -3.83
N PRO A 29 11.27 14.29 -2.95
CA PRO A 29 10.98 13.75 -1.62
C PRO A 29 10.26 14.75 -0.71
N GLN A 30 10.51 16.05 -0.83
CA GLN A 30 9.81 17.09 -0.07
C GLN A 30 8.32 17.12 -0.42
N ALA A 31 7.98 17.08 -1.71
CA ALA A 31 6.59 17.03 -2.14
C ALA A 31 5.89 15.73 -1.72
N ALA A 32 6.62 14.62 -1.60
CA ALA A 32 6.10 13.35 -1.05
C ALA A 32 5.81 13.43 0.44
N LEU A 33 6.70 14.08 1.19
CA LEU A 33 6.52 14.27 2.61
C LEU A 33 5.39 15.24 2.94
N GLU A 34 5.32 16.37 2.22
CA GLU A 34 4.29 17.38 2.40
C GLU A 34 2.90 16.83 2.07
N SER A 35 2.77 16.03 1.00
CA SER A 35 1.49 15.44 0.64
C SER A 35 1.03 14.36 1.64
N MET A 36 1.95 13.56 2.16
CA MET A 36 1.63 12.43 3.03
C MET A 36 1.48 12.80 4.50
N PHE A 37 2.31 13.73 4.98
CA PHE A 37 2.43 14.07 6.40
C PHE A 37 2.18 15.55 6.68
N GLY A 38 2.16 16.42 5.66
CA GLY A 38 2.00 17.88 5.87
C GLY A 38 3.22 18.52 6.53
N ALA A 39 4.38 17.87 6.42
CA ALA A 39 5.64 18.29 7.04
C ALA A 39 6.75 18.38 6.00
N SER A 40 7.78 19.17 6.30
CA SER A 40 8.98 19.33 5.49
C SER A 40 10.24 19.02 6.31
N PHE A 41 11.27 18.50 5.64
CA PHE A 41 12.60 18.29 6.23
C PHE A 41 13.65 19.05 5.43
N ASN A 42 14.66 19.56 6.12
CA ASN A 42 15.74 20.38 5.54
C ASN A 42 17.09 19.65 5.44
N GLY A 43 17.18 18.40 5.92
CA GLY A 43 18.43 17.64 5.93
C GLY A 43 18.58 16.65 4.77
N GLN A 44 19.84 16.35 4.42
CA GLN A 44 20.18 15.46 3.31
C GLN A 44 19.87 13.99 3.60
N LEU A 45 20.04 13.53 4.84
CA LEU A 45 19.81 12.16 5.24
C LEU A 45 18.31 11.83 5.19
N GLU A 46 17.47 12.72 5.70
CA GLU A 46 16.01 12.62 5.68
C GLU A 46 15.52 12.57 4.24
N GLY A 47 16.06 13.42 3.37
CA GLY A 47 15.78 13.38 1.94
C GLY A 47 16.12 12.03 1.30
N LEU A 48 17.28 11.44 1.63
CA LEU A 48 17.67 10.13 1.14
C LEU A 48 16.72 9.01 1.64
N VAL A 49 16.34 9.05 2.92
CA VAL A 49 15.39 8.10 3.52
C VAL A 49 14.03 8.18 2.83
N ILE A 50 13.49 9.38 2.62
CA ILE A 50 12.19 9.56 1.96
C ILE A 50 12.22 9.09 0.51
N ARG A 51 13.31 9.34 -0.23
CA ARG A 51 13.47 8.83 -1.60
C ARG A 51 13.46 7.30 -1.63
N SER A 52 14.23 6.67 -0.75
CA SER A 52 14.31 5.21 -0.64
C SER A 52 12.95 4.60 -0.26
N TRP A 53 12.32 5.14 0.79
CA TRP A 53 11.00 4.71 1.22
C TRP A 53 9.95 4.86 0.12
N SER A 54 9.93 6.01 -0.56
CA SER A 54 9.01 6.29 -1.67
C SER A 54 9.17 5.30 -2.82
N ALA A 55 10.40 4.92 -3.15
CA ALA A 55 10.67 3.89 -4.16
C ALA A 55 10.17 2.50 -3.72
N LEU A 56 10.37 2.11 -2.45
CA LEU A 56 9.86 0.85 -1.92
C LEU A 56 8.33 0.79 -1.93
N VAL A 57 7.67 1.87 -1.50
CA VAL A 57 6.20 1.97 -1.58
C VAL A 57 5.74 1.88 -3.03
N GLY A 58 6.42 2.58 -3.95
CA GLY A 58 6.15 2.49 -5.39
C GLY A 58 6.22 1.04 -5.92
N LEU A 59 7.25 0.28 -5.50
CA LEU A 59 7.41 -1.12 -5.88
C LEU A 59 6.28 -2.02 -5.34
N ILE A 60 5.77 -1.75 -4.14
CA ILE A 60 4.58 -2.45 -3.62
C ILE A 60 3.36 -2.16 -4.51
N GLY A 61 3.21 -0.93 -5.00
CA GLY A 61 2.19 -0.58 -5.99
C GLY A 61 2.31 -1.39 -7.28
N VAL A 62 3.51 -1.51 -7.82
CA VAL A 62 3.78 -2.34 -9.01
C VAL A 62 3.48 -3.82 -8.75
N MET A 63 3.83 -4.34 -7.57
CA MET A 63 3.52 -5.71 -7.16
C MET A 63 2.01 -5.97 -7.12
N LEU A 64 1.22 -5.01 -6.61
CA LEU A 64 -0.25 -5.08 -6.65
C LEU A 64 -0.79 -5.10 -8.08
N ILE A 65 -0.29 -4.23 -8.96
CA ILE A 65 -0.67 -4.21 -10.37
C ILE A 65 -0.35 -5.55 -11.03
N TYR A 66 0.87 -6.07 -10.82
CA TYR A 66 1.28 -7.37 -11.35
C TYR A 66 0.39 -8.52 -10.84
N GLY A 67 0.13 -8.60 -9.54
CA GLY A 67 -0.74 -9.61 -8.95
C GLY A 67 -2.19 -9.53 -9.41
N ALA A 68 -2.64 -8.37 -9.89
CA ALA A 68 -3.96 -8.23 -10.49
C ALA A 68 -4.06 -8.99 -11.83
N PHE A 69 -2.98 -9.01 -12.63
CA PHE A 69 -2.93 -9.67 -13.94
C PHE A 69 -2.41 -11.12 -13.90
N SER A 70 -1.70 -11.53 -12.84
CA SER A 70 -1.19 -12.90 -12.67
C SER A 70 -1.99 -13.66 -11.59
N PRO A 71 -2.95 -14.53 -11.95
CA PRO A 71 -3.70 -15.34 -10.99
C PRO A 71 -2.81 -16.22 -10.11
N GLN A 72 -1.71 -16.74 -10.66
CA GLN A 72 -0.75 -17.59 -9.97
C GLN A 72 -0.05 -16.85 -8.82
N ASN A 73 0.35 -15.59 -9.05
CA ASN A 73 1.11 -14.80 -8.08
C ASN A 73 0.23 -13.85 -7.25
N ARG A 74 -1.08 -13.80 -7.51
CA ARG A 74 -2.02 -12.88 -6.88
C ARG A 74 -2.01 -12.94 -5.36
N VAL A 75 -2.06 -14.15 -4.80
CA VAL A 75 -2.07 -14.36 -3.34
C VAL A 75 -0.78 -13.81 -2.72
N CYS A 76 0.37 -14.16 -3.30
CA CYS A 76 1.67 -13.69 -2.83
C CYS A 76 1.75 -12.16 -2.86
N CYS A 77 1.40 -11.54 -4.00
CA CYS A 77 1.40 -10.08 -4.17
C CYS A 77 0.50 -9.37 -3.16
N ALA A 78 -0.73 -9.88 -2.96
CA ALA A 78 -1.67 -9.32 -2.02
C ALA A 78 -1.17 -9.42 -0.56
N VAL A 79 -0.58 -10.55 -0.18
CA VAL A 79 -0.03 -10.75 1.18
C VAL A 79 1.12 -9.79 1.46
N PHE A 80 2.09 -9.66 0.55
CA PHE A 80 3.20 -8.72 0.71
C PHE A 80 2.71 -7.28 0.81
N ALA A 81 1.79 -6.88 -0.07
CA ALA A 81 1.22 -5.54 -0.05
C ALA A 81 0.43 -5.26 1.24
N ALA A 82 -0.43 -6.18 1.68
CA ALA A 82 -1.19 -6.04 2.92
C ALA A 82 -0.26 -5.99 4.14
N THR A 83 0.82 -6.78 4.16
CA THR A 83 1.80 -6.78 5.25
C THR A 83 2.55 -5.44 5.31
N SER A 84 3.06 -4.96 4.18
CA SER A 84 3.75 -3.66 4.10
C SER A 84 2.84 -2.51 4.57
N LYS A 85 1.57 -2.53 4.15
CA LYS A 85 0.58 -1.53 4.54
C LYS A 85 0.21 -1.63 6.03
N ALA A 86 0.09 -2.84 6.57
CA ALA A 86 -0.15 -3.05 7.99
C ALA A 86 0.98 -2.48 8.85
N ILE A 87 2.24 -2.69 8.45
CA ILE A 87 3.40 -2.09 9.11
C ILE A 87 3.28 -0.56 9.10
N PHE A 88 2.99 0.04 7.95
CA PHE A 88 2.82 1.49 7.84
C PHE A 88 1.70 2.02 8.75
N VAL A 89 0.51 1.42 8.70
CA VAL A 89 -0.64 1.81 9.53
C VAL A 89 -0.30 1.71 11.02
N VAL A 90 0.33 0.62 11.45
CA VAL A 90 0.75 0.43 12.86
C VAL A 90 1.77 1.51 13.27
N LEU A 91 2.76 1.81 12.43
CA LEU A 91 3.73 2.86 12.73
C LEU A 91 3.09 4.24 12.86
N VAL A 92 2.15 4.59 11.98
CA VAL A 92 1.43 5.87 12.05
C VAL A 92 0.57 5.94 13.32
N LEU A 93 -0.09 4.85 13.72
CA LEU A 93 -0.92 4.82 14.93
C LEU A 93 -0.09 4.91 16.24
N LEU A 94 1.09 4.29 16.26
CA LEU A 94 1.94 4.26 17.45
C LEU A 94 2.84 5.49 17.57
N TYR A 95 3.42 5.96 16.47
CA TYR A 95 4.46 7.00 16.47
C TYR A 95 4.11 8.24 15.65
N GLY A 96 3.11 8.16 14.78
CA GLY A 96 2.74 9.22 13.82
C GLY A 96 1.45 9.96 14.17
N GLN A 97 0.98 9.93 15.42
CA GLN A 97 -0.35 10.45 15.78
C GLN A 97 -0.56 11.92 15.39
N GLN A 98 0.49 12.73 15.47
CA GLN A 98 0.48 14.15 15.04
C GLN A 98 0.20 14.35 13.54
N TYR A 99 0.45 13.33 12.71
CA TYR A 99 0.25 13.37 11.26
C TYR A 99 -1.02 12.64 10.81
N LEU A 100 -1.79 12.04 11.72
CA LEU A 100 -2.95 11.23 11.40
C LEU A 100 -3.97 11.95 10.52
N VAL A 101 -4.19 13.25 10.76
CA VAL A 101 -5.14 14.04 9.98
C VAL A 101 -4.72 14.11 8.51
N THR A 102 -3.45 14.36 8.24
CA THR A 102 -2.92 14.47 6.87
C THR A 102 -2.79 13.10 6.20
N THR A 103 -2.36 12.08 6.95
CA THR A 103 -2.15 10.72 6.43
C THR A 103 -3.44 9.87 6.41
N ALA A 104 -4.56 10.37 6.96
CA ALA A 104 -5.83 9.64 7.06
C ALA A 104 -6.31 9.01 5.74
N PRO A 105 -6.26 9.70 4.58
CA PRO A 105 -6.69 9.10 3.31
C PRO A 105 -5.84 7.87 2.93
N ALA A 106 -4.52 7.94 3.14
CA ALA A 106 -3.61 6.83 2.88
C ALA A 106 -3.87 5.66 3.84
N VAL A 107 -4.03 5.94 5.14
CA VAL A 107 -4.35 4.92 6.16
C VAL A 107 -5.69 4.24 5.86
N ALA A 108 -6.70 5.00 5.45
CA ALA A 108 -8.02 4.45 5.12
C ALA A 108 -7.95 3.49 3.91
N LEU A 109 -7.23 3.89 2.85
CA LEU A 109 -6.99 3.04 1.69
C LEU A 109 -6.21 1.77 2.08
N ASP A 110 -5.21 1.91 2.94
CA ASP A 110 -4.39 0.79 3.39
C ASP A 110 -5.18 -0.21 4.22
N LEU A 111 -6.02 0.26 5.14
CA LEU A 111 -6.95 -0.57 5.91
C LEU A 111 -7.92 -1.31 4.99
N LEU A 112 -8.44 -0.65 3.96
CA LEU A 112 -9.30 -1.28 2.96
C LEU A 112 -8.55 -2.42 2.26
N VAL A 113 -7.34 -2.18 1.76
CA VAL A 113 -6.52 -3.20 1.11
C VAL A 113 -6.24 -4.39 2.04
N ILE A 114 -5.93 -4.13 3.31
CA ILE A 114 -5.67 -5.16 4.32
C ILE A 114 -6.93 -6.02 4.54
N VAL A 115 -8.07 -5.39 4.84
CA VAL A 115 -9.33 -6.10 5.12
C VAL A 115 -9.77 -6.95 3.92
N PHE A 116 -9.76 -6.38 2.71
CA PHE A 116 -10.14 -7.13 1.52
C PHE A 116 -9.17 -8.26 1.20
N THR A 117 -7.87 -8.08 1.46
CA THR A 117 -6.89 -9.17 1.32
C THR A 117 -7.19 -10.29 2.30
N LEU A 118 -7.49 -9.99 3.57
CA LEU A 118 -7.86 -11.00 4.56
C LEU A 118 -9.15 -11.74 4.15
N LEU A 119 -10.17 -11.01 3.70
CA LEU A 119 -11.41 -11.62 3.20
C LEU A 119 -11.15 -12.53 1.99
N PHE A 120 -10.30 -12.10 1.06
CA PHE A 120 -9.89 -12.90 -0.10
C PHE A 120 -9.14 -14.19 0.32
N LEU A 121 -8.24 -14.10 1.30
CA LEU A 121 -7.52 -15.26 1.83
C LEU A 121 -8.46 -16.25 2.56
N LEU A 122 -9.41 -15.74 3.34
CA LEU A 122 -10.42 -16.57 4.00
C LEU A 122 -11.33 -17.27 2.99
N ALA A 123 -11.74 -16.56 1.93
CA ALA A 123 -12.56 -17.13 0.86
C ALA A 123 -11.82 -18.21 0.05
N THR A 124 -10.51 -18.03 -0.19
CA THR A 124 -9.69 -19.03 -0.89
C THR A 124 -9.38 -20.23 -0.01
N ARG A 125 -9.07 -20.05 1.28
CA ARG A 125 -8.85 -21.17 2.22
C ARG A 125 -10.09 -22.04 2.42
N ARG A 126 -11.29 -21.45 2.58
CA ARG A 126 -12.54 -22.23 2.74
C ARG A 126 -12.81 -23.17 1.56
N ARG A 127 -12.34 -22.84 0.34
CA ARG A 127 -12.45 -23.74 -0.81
C ARG A 127 -11.40 -24.82 -0.87
N ALA A 128 -10.21 -24.61 -0.32
CA ALA A 128 -9.19 -25.65 -0.26
C ALA A 128 -9.54 -26.76 0.75
N ALA A 129 -10.45 -26.47 1.69
CA ALA A 129 -10.93 -27.38 2.72
C ALA A 129 -12.27 -28.08 2.38
N LEU A 130 -12.89 -27.74 1.26
CA LEU A 130 -14.12 -28.36 0.72
C LEU A 130 -13.75 -29.22 -0.50
#